data_AF-A0A6I4YY77-F1
#
_entry.id   AF-A0A6I4YY77-F1
#
_cell.length_a   1.000
_cell.length_b   1.000
_cell.length_c   1.000
_cell.angle_alpha   90.00
_cell.angle_beta   90.00
_cell.angle_gamma   90.00
#
_symmetry.space_group_name_H-M   'P 1'
#
loop_
_entity.id
_entity.type
_entity.pdbx_description
1 polymer ?
#
loop_
_entity_poly.entity_id
_entity_poly.type
_entity_poly.pdbx_seq_one_letter_code
_entity_poly.pdbx_strand_id
1 'polypeptide(L)' 'MSIQALKAREYPGSALTVRQTLVAGSNYTRQVVSYQSEGLRI' A
#
# COMPACT_ATOMS: atom_id res chain seq x y z
N MET A 1 21.20 -1.60 14.45
CA MET A 1 19.85 -2.20 14.37
C MET A 1 20.01 -3.69 14.11
N SER A 2 19.35 -4.58 14.87
CA SER A 2 19.48 -6.05 14.72
C SER A 2 18.28 -6.64 13.95
N ILE A 3 18.51 -7.69 13.17
CA ILE A 3 17.47 -8.36 12.34
C ILE A 3 16.30 -8.89 13.18
N GLN A 4 16.57 -9.31 14.42
CA GLN A 4 15.55 -9.78 15.37
C GLN A 4 14.50 -8.69 15.66
N ALA A 5 14.93 -7.43 15.79
CA ALA A 5 14.02 -6.30 16.03
C ALA A 5 13.14 -5.98 14.82
N LEU A 6 13.63 -6.21 13.60
CA LEU A 6 12.85 -5.99 12.37
C LEU A 6 11.80 -7.09 12.13
N LYS A 7 12.04 -8.32 12.57
CA LYS A 7 11.07 -9.43 12.50
C LYS A 7 9.95 -9.32 13.53
N ALA A 8 10.25 -8.80 14.71
CA ALA A 8 9.26 -8.62 15.79
C ALA A 8 8.33 -7.41 15.57
N ARG A 9 8.65 -6.54 14.60
CA ARG A 9 7.83 -5.39 14.26
C ARG A 9 6.64 -5.85 13.42
N GLU A 10 5.44 -5.53 13.88
CA GLU A 10 4.26 -5.59 13.02
C GLU A 10 4.36 -4.49 11.97
N TYR A 11 4.16 -4.86 10.72
CA TYR A 11 3.99 -3.93 9.61
C TYR A 11 2.50 -3.93 9.26
N PRO A 12 1.64 -3.25 10.05
CA PRO A 12 0.26 -3.08 9.67
C PRO A 12 0.29 -2.41 8.30
N GLY A 13 -0.12 -3.13 7.26
CA GLY A 13 -0.20 -2.57 5.92
C GLY A 13 -1.02 -1.29 6.02
N SER A 14 -0.46 -0.17 5.58
CA SER A 14 -1.18 1.09 5.66
C SER A 14 -2.43 1.05 4.77
N ALA A 15 -3.48 1.74 5.20
CA ALA A 15 -4.74 1.73 4.50
C ALA A 15 -4.58 2.25 3.06
N LEU A 16 -4.96 1.45 2.08
CA LEU A 16 -5.04 1.88 0.68
C LEU A 16 -6.29 2.75 0.50
N THR A 17 -6.11 3.97 0.02
CA THR A 17 -7.24 4.86 -0.31
C THR A 17 -7.38 4.94 -1.83
N VAL A 18 -8.53 4.53 -2.37
CA VAL A 18 -8.85 4.71 -3.79
C VAL A 18 -9.09 6.20 -4.06
N ARG A 19 -8.29 6.78 -4.97
CA ARG A 19 -8.41 8.18 -5.40
C ARG A 19 -9.21 8.31 -6.67
N GLN A 20 -9.08 7.35 -7.58
CA GLN A 20 -9.77 7.35 -8.85
C GLN A 20 -9.97 5.93 -9.36
N THR A 21 -11.16 5.64 -9.86
CA THR A 21 -11.42 4.43 -10.64
C THR A 21 -11.23 4.75 -12.11
N LEU A 22 -10.41 3.96 -12.80
CA LEU A 22 -10.13 4.11 -14.23
C LEU A 22 -11.01 3.13 -15.02
N VAL A 23 -11.08 3.34 -16.33
CA VAL A 23 -11.75 2.40 -17.25
C VAL A 23 -11.12 1.01 -17.09
N ALA A 24 -11.98 0.02 -16.84
CA ALA A 24 -11.58 -1.37 -16.72
C ALA A 24 -11.08 -1.92 -18.07
N GLY A 25 -10.15 -2.86 -18.02
CA GLY A 25 -9.76 -3.65 -19.18
C GLY A 25 -10.67 -4.87 -19.36
N SER A 26 -10.40 -5.67 -20.39
CA SER A 26 -11.24 -6.82 -20.76
C SER A 26 -11.41 -7.87 -19.66
N ASN A 27 -10.51 -7.94 -18.69
CA ASN A 27 -10.51 -8.94 -17.61
C ASN A 27 -9.98 -8.41 -16.28
N TYR A 28 -9.89 -7.08 -16.11
CA TYR A 28 -9.36 -6.50 -14.87
C TYR A 28 -9.88 -5.08 -14.62
N THR A 29 -9.95 -4.72 -13.34
CA THR A 29 -10.28 -3.36 -12.90
C THR A 29 -9.02 -2.56 -12.60
N ARG A 30 -9.06 -1.26 -12.85
CA ARG A 30 -7.93 -0.35 -12.64
C ARG A 30 -8.33 0.77 -11.69
N GLN A 31 -7.50 1.03 -10.70
CA GLN A 31 -7.72 2.08 -9.71
C GLN A 31 -6.40 2.76 -9.39
N VAL A 32 -6.42 4.09 -9.25
CA VAL A 32 -5.33 4.86 -8.67
C VAL A 32 -5.56 4.87 -7.16
N VAL A 33 -4.61 4.32 -6.42
CA VAL A 33 -4.65 4.24 -4.96
C VAL A 33 -3.49 5.04 -4.36
N SER A 34 -3.72 5.65 -3.20
CA SER A 34 -2.65 6.25 -2.40
C SER A 34 -2.41 5.41 -1.15
N TYR A 35 -1.15 5.22 -0.82
CA TYR A 35 -0.69 4.53 0.38
C TYR A 35 0.12 5.51 1.25
N GLN A 36 -0.18 5.57 2.55
CA GLN A 36 0.61 6.34 3.49
C GLN A 36 1.40 5.37 4.37
N SER A 37 2.61 5.02 3.95
CA SER A 37 3.54 4.34 4.85
C SER A 37 4.01 5.31 5.93
N GLU A 38 4.42 4.77 7.07
CA GLU A 38 5.08 5.46 8.20
C GLU A 38 6.35 6.23 7.73
N GLY A 39 6.18 7.34 7.01
CA GLY A 39 7.24 8.26 6.56
C GLY A 39 7.75 8.10 5.13
N LEU A 40 7.39 7.04 4.38
CA LEU A 40 7.76 6.88 2.96
C LEU A 40 6.52 6.96 2.06
N ARG A 41 6.37 8.07 1.35
CA ARG A 41 5.26 8.26 0.39
C ARG A 41 5.67 7.63 -0.95
N ILE A 42 4.87 6.69 -1.45
CA ILE A 42 5.04 6.03 -2.75
C ILE A 42 3.92 6.49 -3.68
#